data_AF-A0A5B0LW41-F1
#
_entry.id   AF-A0A5B0LW41-F1
#
_cell.length_a   1.000
_cell.length_b   1.000
_cell.length_c   1.000
_cell.angle_alpha   90.00
_cell.angle_beta   90.00
_cell.angle_gamma   90.00
#
_symmetry.space_group_name_H-M   'P 1'
#
loop_
_entity.id
_entity.type
_entity.pdbx_description
1 polymer ?
#
loop_
_entity_poly.entity_id
_entity_poly.type
_entity_poly.pdbx_seq_one_letter_code
_entity_poly.pdbx_strand_id
1 'polypeptide(L)'
;MSTSAHFRFEDYGIFRPSYGKLGAQLLFRNDKPILLLLATCRPVAVDAIKRSLKLNDNSVDIIQAELTRPEIRIIRVKMEKSLASSLNVIKLFPSHHHVADANMVPALIYSGSRKQALTVMEVIDRARETPGGASIPNSGCVRRFHSCTGDDDKLTCAEDFAAGKFPLISCTMALGLRQNWKQVWMVAHMGRGNPANVCQMIGRCGRDGKAGLAVMFVEKTRRGGKNTVDRFVRGQPQTDLDRMDAMAITPLCLRVAFSVDNLFGYVPLMADDESYINERAREQSSGMPKCKCSNCAPHVVRLVLEGLFAANNSNFDDILDDLFAPSMPYNLKHKYPTKSSLVKKRKFTKDDDDEVDHFASHLLNNLYLFYDTEVSPGGTIQVSDLFGKDDDFKSKPQPMNTSTRTLTQPTKKPRKSGSASAQAIPTTAMDVGQAPSPRPPTKKALAQEESRRKSLERQAAKKMEDEKKELRRKQIALIMSQTLADHSTNQEVE
;
A
#
# COMPACT_ATOMS: atom_id res chain seq x y z
N MET A 1 11.14 -7.65 11.68
CA MET A 1 10.69 -6.34 11.13
C MET A 1 9.72 -5.72 12.12
N SER A 2 9.82 -4.41 12.37
CA SER A 2 9.05 -3.71 13.43
C SER A 2 7.56 -3.61 13.10
N THR A 3 6.71 -3.88 14.10
CA THR A 3 5.24 -3.76 14.08
C THR A 3 4.73 -2.31 13.92
N SER A 4 5.59 -1.31 14.07
CA SER A 4 5.20 0.11 14.12
C SER A 4 4.82 0.72 12.76
N ALA A 5 5.33 0.19 11.64
CA ALA A 5 4.97 0.64 10.29
C ALA A 5 3.59 0.14 9.84
N HIS A 6 3.07 -0.92 10.47
CA HIS A 6 1.82 -1.59 10.08
C HIS A 6 0.59 -0.69 10.22
N PHE A 7 0.58 0.25 11.16
CA PHE A 7 -0.56 1.14 11.37
C PHE A 7 -0.61 2.33 10.40
N ARG A 8 0.42 2.52 9.55
CA ARG A 8 0.55 3.71 8.69
C ARG A 8 0.24 3.45 7.23
N PHE A 9 0.35 2.19 6.79
CA PHE A 9 0.02 1.76 5.45
C PHE A 9 -0.98 0.61 5.54
N GLU A 10 -2.20 0.80 5.01
CA GLU A 10 -3.27 -0.23 5.11
C GLU A 10 -2.88 -1.56 4.45
N ASP A 11 -2.00 -1.53 3.45
CA ASP A 11 -1.55 -2.72 2.73
C ASP A 11 -0.24 -3.31 3.31
N TYR A 12 0.18 -2.86 4.49
CA TYR A 12 1.39 -3.31 5.16
C TYR A 12 1.07 -4.43 6.18
N GLY A 13 0.98 -5.66 5.68
CA GLY A 13 0.74 -6.85 6.50
C GLY A 13 2.01 -7.41 7.16
N ILE A 14 1.84 -8.30 8.16
CA ILE A 14 2.93 -9.11 8.70
C ILE A 14 3.57 -9.87 7.54
N PHE A 15 4.85 -9.61 7.29
CA PHE A 15 5.55 -10.19 6.14
C PHE A 15 5.66 -11.71 6.32
N ARG A 16 4.83 -12.43 5.56
CA ARG A 16 4.86 -13.89 5.27
C ARG A 16 5.60 -14.72 6.34
N PRO A 17 4.92 -15.11 7.44
CA PRO A 17 5.53 -15.91 8.51
C PRO A 17 6.22 -17.21 8.02
N SER A 18 5.81 -17.74 6.86
CA SER A 18 6.45 -18.88 6.21
C SER A 18 7.94 -18.67 5.92
N TYR A 19 8.39 -17.44 5.60
CA TYR A 19 9.81 -17.15 5.37
C TYR A 19 10.65 -17.40 6.63
N GLY A 20 10.11 -17.12 7.82
CA GLY A 20 10.82 -17.35 9.09
C GLY A 20 11.06 -18.83 9.40
N LYS A 21 10.40 -19.75 8.68
CA LYS A 21 10.53 -21.21 8.84
C LYS A 21 11.45 -21.85 7.80
N LEU A 22 11.99 -21.06 6.86
CA LEU A 22 12.85 -21.59 5.79
C LEU A 22 14.16 -22.17 6.32
N GLY A 23 14.72 -21.61 7.39
CA GLY A 23 16.02 -22.06 7.92
C GLY A 23 16.06 -23.56 8.19
N ALA A 24 15.03 -24.13 8.84
CA ALA A 24 14.99 -25.57 9.12
C ALA A 24 14.97 -26.43 7.85
N GLN A 25 14.25 -26.00 6.80
CA GLN A 25 14.20 -26.72 5.53
C GLN A 25 15.50 -26.58 4.74
N LEU A 26 16.14 -25.41 4.83
CA LEU A 26 17.37 -25.11 4.11
C LEU A 26 18.64 -25.70 4.79
N LEU A 27 18.53 -26.29 5.99
CA LEU A 27 19.65 -27.01 6.62
C LEU A 27 19.89 -28.39 5.99
N PHE A 28 18.86 -29.03 5.43
CA PHE A 28 18.96 -30.40 4.86
C PHE A 28 19.34 -30.41 3.37
N ARG A 29 20.24 -29.51 2.94
CA ARG A 29 20.37 -29.16 1.51
C ARG A 29 21.38 -29.92 0.66
N ASN A 30 21.96 -31.03 1.14
CA ASN A 30 22.94 -31.80 0.36
C ASN A 30 23.93 -30.88 -0.40
N ASP A 31 24.51 -29.91 0.31
CA ASP A 31 25.51 -28.95 -0.18
C ASP A 31 25.12 -28.05 -1.36
N LYS A 32 23.82 -27.89 -1.65
CA LYS A 32 23.39 -26.94 -2.69
C LYS A 32 23.61 -25.48 -2.24
N PRO A 33 24.06 -24.54 -3.10
CA PRO A 33 24.15 -23.12 -2.76
C PRO A 33 22.77 -22.42 -2.70
N ILE A 34 22.63 -21.31 -1.95
CA ILE A 34 21.44 -20.42 -1.96
C ILE A 34 21.84 -19.11 -2.63
N LEU A 35 21.01 -18.65 -3.56
CA LEU A 35 21.04 -17.26 -4.02
C LEU A 35 19.90 -16.47 -3.38
N LEU A 36 20.24 -15.42 -2.61
CA LEU A 36 19.27 -14.50 -1.99
C LEU A 36 19.32 -13.16 -2.71
N LEU A 37 18.24 -12.79 -3.41
CA LEU A 37 18.13 -11.53 -4.14
C LEU A 37 17.23 -10.54 -3.39
N LEU A 38 17.80 -9.39 -3.04
CA LEU A 38 17.14 -8.37 -2.24
C LEU A 38 17.39 -7.01 -2.90
N ALA A 39 16.33 -6.24 -3.17
CA ALA A 39 16.46 -4.93 -3.83
C ALA A 39 16.90 -3.81 -2.88
N THR A 40 16.41 -3.85 -1.63
CA THR A 40 16.88 -2.97 -0.56
C THR A 40 17.01 -3.80 0.71
N CYS A 41 18.22 -3.90 1.26
CA CYS A 41 18.47 -4.68 2.46
C CYS A 41 19.43 -3.94 3.37
N ARG A 42 18.91 -3.43 4.48
CA ARG A 42 19.71 -2.78 5.53
C ARG A 42 20.48 -3.82 6.35
N PRO A 43 21.57 -3.45 7.03
CA PRO A 43 22.32 -4.36 7.91
C PRO A 43 21.44 -5.13 8.89
N VAL A 44 20.50 -4.43 9.56
CA VAL A 44 19.56 -5.07 10.50
C VAL A 44 18.67 -6.15 9.85
N ALA A 45 18.36 -6.01 8.56
CA ALA A 45 17.62 -7.00 7.80
C ALA A 45 18.52 -8.16 7.36
N VAL A 46 19.76 -7.88 6.95
CA VAL A 46 20.78 -8.90 6.67
C VAL A 46 21.01 -9.78 7.89
N ASP A 47 21.21 -9.19 9.07
CA ASP A 47 21.40 -9.93 10.33
C ASP A 47 20.19 -10.78 10.69
N ALA A 48 18.98 -10.24 10.48
CA ALA A 48 17.76 -10.98 10.70
C ALA A 48 17.61 -12.17 9.73
N ILE A 49 18.00 -12.02 8.47
CA ILE A 49 18.01 -13.08 7.47
C ILE A 49 19.04 -14.15 7.84
N LYS A 50 20.28 -13.75 8.15
CA LYS A 50 21.34 -14.68 8.59
C LYS A 50 20.90 -15.51 9.79
N ARG A 51 20.37 -14.86 10.83
CA ARG A 51 19.79 -15.56 12.01
C ARG A 51 18.64 -16.49 11.64
N SER A 52 17.69 -16.02 10.83
CA SER A 52 16.51 -16.81 10.43
C SER A 52 16.88 -18.03 9.60
N LEU A 53 17.93 -17.94 8.78
CA LEU A 53 18.41 -19.00 7.90
C LEU A 53 19.55 -19.82 8.51
N LYS A 54 19.96 -19.49 9.75
CA LYS A 54 21.12 -20.08 10.46
C LYS A 54 22.42 -20.02 9.64
N LEU A 55 22.64 -18.91 8.95
CA LEU A 55 23.86 -18.63 8.20
C LEU A 55 24.85 -17.89 9.10
N ASN A 56 26.14 -18.15 8.91
CA ASN A 56 27.25 -17.42 9.54
C ASN A 56 28.04 -16.62 8.49
N ASP A 57 28.93 -15.72 8.93
CA ASP A 57 29.67 -14.83 8.04
C ASP A 57 30.63 -15.58 7.10
N ASN A 58 31.09 -16.77 7.49
CA ASN A 58 31.97 -17.62 6.67
C ASN A 58 31.21 -18.39 5.58
N SER A 59 29.87 -18.37 5.61
CA SER A 59 28.99 -19.14 4.72
C SER A 59 28.19 -18.27 3.74
N VAL A 60 28.45 -16.95 3.73
CA VAL A 60 27.68 -15.99 2.95
C VAL A 60 28.61 -15.00 2.26
N ASP A 61 28.64 -15.07 0.93
CA ASP A 61 29.17 -14.00 0.10
C ASP A 61 28.10 -12.93 -0.11
N ILE A 62 28.46 -11.67 0.14
CA ILE A 62 27.57 -10.53 -0.03
C ILE A 62 28.06 -9.68 -1.21
N ILE A 63 27.25 -9.62 -2.27
CA ILE A 63 27.47 -8.73 -3.41
C ILE A 63 26.50 -7.54 -3.27
N GLN A 64 27.05 -6.33 -3.22
CA GLN A 64 26.28 -5.09 -3.15
C GLN A 64 26.45 -4.30 -4.44
N ALA A 65 25.33 -3.99 -5.08
CA ALA A 65 25.28 -3.10 -6.23
C ALA A 65 24.98 -1.66 -5.80
N GLU A 66 25.28 -0.71 -6.67
CA GLU A 66 24.95 0.71 -6.46
C GLU A 66 23.44 0.91 -6.35
N LEU A 67 23.00 1.48 -5.23
CA LEU A 67 21.60 1.84 -5.01
C LEU A 67 21.29 3.24 -5.54
N THR A 68 22.30 4.10 -5.59
CA THR A 68 22.15 5.51 -5.95
C THR A 68 21.79 5.64 -7.43
N ARG A 69 20.66 6.30 -7.69
CA ARG A 69 20.14 6.60 -9.02
C ARG A 69 20.31 8.11 -9.26
N PRO A 70 21.47 8.59 -9.75
CA PRO A 70 21.76 10.02 -9.86
C PRO A 70 20.83 10.79 -10.81
N GLU A 71 20.20 10.09 -11.75
CA GLU A 71 19.20 10.62 -12.67
C GLU A 71 17.83 10.90 -12.02
N ILE A 72 17.57 10.37 -10.81
CA ILE A 72 16.34 10.70 -10.06
C ILE A 72 16.56 11.97 -9.24
N ARG A 73 15.82 13.02 -9.59
CA ARG A 73 15.73 14.25 -8.80
C ARG A 73 14.73 14.08 -7.66
N ILE A 74 15.20 14.15 -6.43
CA ILE A 74 14.36 13.98 -5.23
C ILE A 74 13.96 15.35 -4.66
N ILE A 75 12.67 15.67 -4.68
CA ILE A 75 12.10 16.89 -4.13
C ILE A 75 11.22 16.56 -2.92
N ARG A 76 11.60 17.05 -1.75
CA ARG A 76 10.78 16.96 -0.53
C ARG A 76 9.96 18.24 -0.36
N VAL A 77 8.64 18.12 -0.37
CA VAL A 77 7.69 19.23 -0.26
C VAL A 77 6.97 19.18 1.09
N LYS A 78 7.08 20.25 1.88
CA LYS A 78 6.29 20.40 3.11
C LYS A 78 4.82 20.66 2.74
N MET A 79 3.92 19.83 3.26
CA MET A 79 2.49 19.91 2.97
C MET A 79 1.87 21.18 3.56
N GLU A 80 1.11 21.91 2.74
CA GLU A 80 0.30 23.06 3.16
C GLU A 80 -1.12 22.65 3.54
N LYS A 81 -1.62 21.58 2.92
CA LYS A 81 -2.93 20.98 3.18
C LYS A 81 -2.77 19.69 3.99
N SER A 82 -3.81 19.27 4.69
CA SER A 82 -3.78 18.04 5.50
C SER A 82 -3.53 16.82 4.61
N LEU A 83 -2.84 15.82 5.16
CA LEU A 83 -2.61 14.54 4.48
C LEU A 83 -3.93 13.88 4.06
N ALA A 84 -4.97 13.96 4.91
CA ALA A 84 -6.29 13.42 4.61
C ALA A 84 -6.95 14.05 3.38
N SER A 85 -6.69 15.34 3.10
CA SER A 85 -7.29 16.03 1.95
C SER A 85 -6.60 15.73 0.62
N SER A 86 -5.34 15.29 0.65
CA SER A 86 -4.47 15.10 -0.53
C SER A 86 -4.31 16.32 -1.46
N LEU A 87 -4.85 17.50 -1.10
CA LEU A 87 -4.90 18.70 -1.96
C LEU A 87 -3.54 19.25 -2.40
N ASN A 88 -2.43 18.87 -1.76
CA ASN A 88 -1.10 19.25 -2.23
C ASN A 88 -0.77 18.63 -3.61
N VAL A 89 -1.42 17.53 -3.98
CA VAL A 89 -1.26 16.85 -5.29
C VAL A 89 -1.69 17.73 -6.45
N ILE A 90 -2.58 18.71 -6.24
CA ILE A 90 -2.97 19.69 -7.27
C ILE A 90 -1.74 20.34 -7.92
N LYS A 91 -0.65 20.51 -7.14
CA LYS A 91 0.56 21.17 -7.62
C LYS A 91 1.38 20.34 -8.61
N LEU A 92 1.02 19.09 -8.85
CA LEU A 92 1.81 18.18 -9.69
C LEU A 92 1.30 18.07 -11.13
N PHE A 93 0.07 18.51 -11.40
CA PHE A 93 -0.59 18.19 -12.66
C PHE A 93 -1.13 19.44 -13.37
N PRO A 94 -0.92 19.54 -14.69
CA PRO A 94 -1.44 20.63 -15.51
C PRO A 94 -2.96 20.54 -15.68
N SER A 95 -3.58 21.63 -16.13
CA SER A 95 -4.98 21.63 -16.60
C SER A 95 -5.15 20.75 -17.84
N HIS A 96 -6.31 20.09 -17.99
CA HIS A 96 -6.66 19.38 -19.22
C HIS A 96 -6.82 20.34 -20.41
N HIS A 97 -7.14 21.62 -20.16
CA HIS A 97 -7.22 22.64 -21.20
C HIS A 97 -5.89 22.96 -21.88
N HIS A 98 -4.76 22.68 -21.22
CA HIS A 98 -3.42 23.00 -21.74
C HIS A 98 -2.62 21.76 -22.13
N VAL A 99 -2.85 20.64 -21.45
CA VAL A 99 -2.15 19.38 -21.70
C VAL A 99 -3.20 18.29 -21.75
N ALA A 100 -3.41 17.64 -22.90
CA ALA A 100 -4.29 16.47 -23.02
C ALA A 100 -3.77 15.28 -22.20
N ASP A 101 -4.66 14.36 -21.80
CA ASP A 101 -4.26 13.22 -20.95
C ASP A 101 -3.14 12.37 -21.58
N ALA A 102 -3.20 12.11 -22.89
CA ALA A 102 -2.17 11.35 -23.61
C ALA A 102 -0.78 12.02 -23.60
N ASN A 103 -0.72 13.33 -23.35
CA ASN A 103 0.53 14.11 -23.32
C ASN A 103 1.04 14.35 -21.90
N MET A 104 0.33 13.88 -20.86
CA MET A 104 0.80 14.03 -19.49
C MET A 104 1.99 13.12 -19.20
N VAL A 105 2.88 13.64 -18.36
CA VAL A 105 4.01 12.89 -17.81
C VAL A 105 3.49 11.67 -17.04
N PRO A 106 3.89 10.44 -17.42
CA PRO A 106 3.37 9.26 -16.74
C PRO A 106 3.89 9.17 -15.31
N ALA A 107 2.97 8.95 -14.36
CA ALA A 107 3.29 9.03 -12.95
C ALA A 107 2.58 8.02 -12.05
N LEU A 108 3.24 7.68 -10.94
CA LEU A 108 2.69 6.89 -9.85
C LEU A 108 2.52 7.76 -8.59
N ILE A 109 1.32 7.77 -8.01
CA ILE A 109 1.03 8.52 -6.79
C ILE A 109 0.72 7.54 -5.65
N TYR A 110 1.70 7.35 -4.77
CA TYR A 110 1.59 6.44 -3.62
C TYR A 110 0.93 7.11 -2.42
N SER A 111 -0.08 6.45 -1.86
CA SER A 111 -0.86 6.87 -0.70
C SER A 111 -0.87 5.81 0.41
N GLY A 112 -1.10 6.25 1.66
CA GLY A 112 -1.08 5.39 2.84
C GLY A 112 -2.28 4.45 2.97
N SER A 113 -3.43 4.83 2.43
CA SER A 113 -4.66 4.03 2.49
C SER A 113 -5.35 3.88 1.15
N ARG A 114 -6.20 2.86 1.06
CA ARG A 114 -7.08 2.66 -0.09
C ARG A 114 -7.96 3.90 -0.30
N LYS A 115 -8.55 4.42 0.77
CA LYS A 115 -9.38 5.63 0.73
C LYS A 115 -8.61 6.83 0.19
N GLN A 116 -7.37 7.05 0.66
CA GLN A 116 -6.55 8.16 0.16
C GLN A 116 -6.20 8.01 -1.32
N ALA A 117 -5.95 6.79 -1.81
CA ALA A 117 -5.73 6.59 -3.25
C ALA A 117 -6.96 7.03 -4.08
N LEU A 118 -8.19 6.86 -3.60
CA LEU A 118 -9.38 7.42 -4.25
C LEU A 118 -9.42 8.94 -4.14
N THR A 119 -9.19 9.50 -2.95
CA THR A 119 -9.16 10.96 -2.75
C THR A 119 -8.11 11.64 -3.63
N VAL A 120 -6.96 11.00 -3.85
CA VAL A 120 -5.94 11.49 -4.78
C VAL A 120 -6.48 11.58 -6.20
N MET A 121 -7.29 10.63 -6.66
CA MET A 121 -7.92 10.71 -7.99
C MET A 121 -8.89 11.88 -8.08
N GLU A 122 -9.73 12.09 -7.07
CA GLU A 122 -10.64 13.25 -7.01
C GLU A 122 -9.87 14.58 -6.99
N VAL A 123 -8.68 14.60 -6.38
CA VAL A 123 -7.80 15.76 -6.38
C VAL A 123 -7.10 15.95 -7.73
N ILE A 124 -6.76 14.87 -8.43
CA ILE A 124 -6.26 14.91 -9.81
C ILE A 124 -7.33 15.50 -10.72
N ASP A 125 -8.60 15.07 -10.63
CA ASP A 125 -9.70 15.68 -11.39
C ASP A 125 -9.77 17.20 -11.19
N ARG A 126 -9.59 17.67 -9.96
CA ARG A 126 -9.53 19.12 -9.68
C ARG A 126 -8.32 19.79 -10.30
N ALA A 127 -7.16 19.13 -10.27
CA ALA A 127 -5.95 19.62 -10.91
C ALA A 127 -6.12 19.72 -12.43
N ARG A 128 -6.79 18.73 -13.02
CA ARG A 128 -7.10 18.61 -14.45
C ARG A 128 -8.28 19.47 -14.89
N GLU A 129 -9.10 19.96 -13.96
CA GLU A 129 -10.37 20.66 -14.20
C GLU A 129 -11.42 19.76 -14.88
N THR A 130 -11.43 18.47 -14.54
CA THR A 130 -12.32 17.44 -15.07
C THR A 130 -13.14 16.79 -13.93
N PRO A 131 -14.03 17.55 -13.26
CA PRO A 131 -14.76 17.05 -12.08
C PRO A 131 -15.58 15.79 -12.42
N GLY A 132 -15.43 14.75 -11.60
CA GLY A 132 -16.12 13.47 -11.76
C GLY A 132 -15.33 12.41 -12.54
N GLY A 133 -14.18 12.76 -13.12
CA GLY A 133 -13.29 11.84 -13.84
C GLY A 133 -12.86 10.61 -13.05
N ALA A 134 -12.69 10.74 -11.73
CA ALA A 134 -12.33 9.68 -10.81
C ALA A 134 -13.41 8.59 -10.67
N SER A 135 -14.66 8.90 -11.05
CA SER A 135 -15.77 7.94 -11.05
C SER A 135 -15.93 7.21 -12.40
N ILE A 136 -15.16 7.58 -13.43
CA ILE A 136 -15.23 6.97 -14.75
C ILE A 136 -14.46 5.64 -14.74
N PRO A 137 -15.12 4.50 -15.01
CA PRO A 137 -14.42 3.23 -15.16
C PRO A 137 -13.49 3.28 -16.37
N ASN A 138 -12.30 2.69 -16.26
CA ASN A 138 -11.28 2.70 -17.32
C ASN A 138 -10.89 4.10 -17.83
N SER A 139 -10.96 5.12 -16.95
CA SER A 139 -10.54 6.49 -17.25
C SER A 139 -9.21 6.52 -18.01
N GLY A 140 -9.15 7.36 -19.05
CA GLY A 140 -7.95 7.62 -19.85
C GLY A 140 -6.93 8.53 -19.16
N CYS A 141 -7.26 9.09 -17.99
CA CYS A 141 -6.39 9.98 -17.24
C CYS A 141 -5.71 9.29 -16.06
N VAL A 142 -6.51 8.79 -15.11
CA VAL A 142 -6.01 8.19 -13.86
C VAL A 142 -6.81 6.96 -13.49
N ARG A 143 -6.11 5.90 -13.05
CA ARG A 143 -6.74 4.69 -12.49
C ARG A 143 -6.22 4.36 -11.10
N ARG A 144 -7.02 3.65 -10.32
CA ARG A 144 -6.69 3.25 -8.94
C ARG A 144 -6.06 1.86 -8.90
N PHE A 145 -5.05 1.68 -8.06
CA PHE A 145 -4.48 0.35 -7.82
C PHE A 145 -4.25 0.11 -6.31
N HIS A 146 -4.82 -0.96 -5.76
CA HIS A 146 -4.55 -1.38 -4.39
C HIS A 146 -4.72 -2.90 -4.20
N SER A 147 -4.46 -3.39 -2.98
CA SER A 147 -4.52 -4.83 -2.65
C SER A 147 -5.86 -5.50 -3.00
N CYS A 148 -6.97 -4.83 -2.69
CA CYS A 148 -8.33 -5.31 -2.96
C CYS A 148 -8.87 -5.01 -4.37
N THR A 149 -8.05 -4.48 -5.30
CA THR A 149 -8.45 -4.38 -6.71
C THR A 149 -8.63 -5.79 -7.27
N GLY A 150 -9.67 -6.04 -8.09
CA GLY A 150 -9.89 -7.36 -8.70
C GLY A 150 -8.65 -7.80 -9.51
N ASP A 151 -8.37 -9.09 -9.57
CA ASP A 151 -7.13 -9.56 -10.21
C ASP A 151 -7.12 -9.27 -11.73
N ASP A 152 -8.28 -9.37 -12.40
CA ASP A 152 -8.44 -8.97 -13.80
C ASP A 152 -8.25 -7.46 -14.00
N ASP A 153 -8.77 -6.64 -13.08
CA ASP A 153 -8.57 -5.19 -13.09
C ASP A 153 -7.10 -4.83 -12.87
N LYS A 154 -6.39 -5.55 -11.99
CA LYS A 154 -4.95 -5.34 -11.76
C LYS A 154 -4.15 -5.66 -13.03
N LEU A 155 -4.49 -6.75 -13.71
CA LEU A 155 -3.83 -7.16 -14.95
C LEU A 155 -4.08 -6.11 -16.05
N THR A 156 -5.35 -5.79 -16.31
CA THR A 156 -5.76 -4.82 -17.32
C THR A 156 -5.15 -3.45 -17.05
N CYS A 157 -5.18 -2.98 -15.80
CA CYS A 157 -4.56 -1.71 -15.40
C CYS A 157 -3.06 -1.70 -15.67
N ALA A 158 -2.35 -2.80 -15.37
CA ALA A 158 -0.92 -2.89 -15.60
C ALA A 158 -0.54 -2.95 -17.08
N GLU A 159 -1.30 -3.68 -17.90
CA GLU A 159 -1.11 -3.79 -19.34
C GLU A 159 -1.45 -2.47 -20.05
N ASP A 160 -2.59 -1.87 -19.72
CA ASP A 160 -3.03 -0.59 -20.28
C ASP A 160 -2.08 0.54 -19.92
N PHE A 161 -1.58 0.55 -18.67
CA PHE A 161 -0.56 1.51 -18.28
C PHE A 161 0.69 1.28 -19.11
N ALA A 162 1.24 0.06 -19.15
CA ALA A 162 2.45 -0.25 -19.91
C ALA A 162 2.33 0.05 -21.42
N ALA A 163 1.12 0.02 -21.98
CA ALA A 163 0.81 0.38 -23.36
C ALA A 163 0.57 1.88 -23.57
N GLY A 164 0.71 2.72 -22.53
CA GLY A 164 0.52 4.17 -22.61
C GLY A 164 -0.93 4.62 -22.78
N LYS A 165 -1.93 3.77 -22.49
CA LYS A 165 -3.35 4.11 -22.68
C LYS A 165 -3.86 5.16 -21.69
N PHE A 166 -3.20 5.30 -20.54
CA PHE A 166 -3.45 6.35 -19.57
C PHE A 166 -2.16 6.68 -18.80
N PRO A 167 -1.97 7.94 -18.37
CA PRO A 167 -0.70 8.40 -17.81
C PRO A 167 -0.54 8.20 -16.30
N LEU A 168 -1.61 8.10 -15.50
CA LEU A 168 -1.49 8.16 -14.04
C LEU A 168 -2.06 6.93 -13.32
N ILE A 169 -1.31 6.42 -12.34
CA ILE A 169 -1.84 5.46 -11.35
C ILE A 169 -1.81 6.08 -9.96
N SER A 170 -2.98 6.19 -9.34
CA SER A 170 -3.10 6.43 -7.90
C SER A 170 -3.12 5.11 -7.15
N CYS A 171 -2.15 4.88 -6.27
CA CYS A 171 -1.95 3.57 -5.69
C CYS A 171 -1.55 3.57 -4.21
N THR A 172 -1.69 2.40 -3.60
CA THR A 172 -1.06 2.07 -2.33
C THR A 172 0.24 1.30 -2.58
N MET A 173 0.95 0.92 -1.51
CA MET A 173 2.11 0.04 -1.58
C MET A 173 1.85 -1.32 -2.25
N ALA A 174 0.58 -1.73 -2.41
CA ALA A 174 0.23 -2.96 -3.11
C ALA A 174 0.65 -2.96 -4.59
N LEU A 175 0.84 -1.79 -5.21
CA LEU A 175 1.50 -1.67 -6.51
C LEU A 175 3.02 -1.87 -6.34
N GLY A 176 3.38 -3.11 -6.01
CA GLY A 176 4.71 -3.54 -5.58
C GLY A 176 5.39 -4.53 -6.52
N LEU A 177 6.72 -4.64 -6.37
CA LEU A 177 7.76 -5.57 -6.89
C LEU A 177 7.65 -6.24 -8.29
N ARG A 178 6.47 -6.54 -8.85
CA ARG A 178 6.32 -7.33 -10.09
C ARG A 178 6.18 -6.52 -11.37
N GLN A 179 5.97 -5.21 -11.27
CA GLN A 179 5.79 -4.35 -12.43
C GLN A 179 7.07 -3.56 -12.73
N ASN A 180 7.61 -3.75 -13.94
CA ASN A 180 8.78 -3.03 -14.46
C ASN A 180 8.35 -2.15 -15.64
N TRP A 181 7.86 -0.95 -15.35
CA TRP A 181 7.48 0.01 -16.38
C TRP A 181 8.62 0.98 -16.64
N LYS A 182 9.12 0.98 -17.88
CA LYS A 182 10.14 1.94 -18.32
C LYS A 182 9.60 3.37 -18.41
N GLN A 183 8.31 3.50 -18.73
CA GLN A 183 7.64 4.77 -18.99
C GLN A 183 7.32 5.63 -17.75
N VAL A 184 7.68 5.22 -16.52
CA VAL A 184 7.35 6.02 -15.33
C VAL A 184 8.38 7.13 -15.20
N TRP A 185 7.95 8.38 -15.29
CA TRP A 185 8.84 9.55 -15.24
C TRP A 185 8.73 10.30 -13.92
N MET A 186 7.55 10.26 -13.28
CA MET A 186 7.35 10.88 -11.97
C MET A 186 6.79 9.88 -10.95
N VAL A 187 7.28 9.95 -9.72
CA VAL A 187 6.69 9.28 -8.56
C VAL A 187 6.41 10.30 -7.47
N ALA A 188 5.18 10.32 -6.98
CA ALA A 188 4.80 11.10 -5.80
C ALA A 188 4.50 10.16 -4.63
N HIS A 189 5.01 10.49 -3.44
CA HIS A 189 4.73 9.77 -2.20
C HIS A 189 4.05 10.70 -1.19
N MET A 190 2.88 10.28 -0.70
CA MET A 190 2.07 11.05 0.23
C MET A 190 2.33 10.67 1.68
N GLY A 191 2.83 11.63 2.45
CA GLY A 191 2.95 11.54 3.89
C GLY A 191 4.22 10.83 4.38
N ARG A 192 4.16 10.37 5.63
CA ARG A 192 5.28 9.73 6.32
C ARG A 192 5.44 8.27 5.88
N GLY A 193 6.64 7.88 5.46
CA GLY A 193 6.94 6.51 5.02
C GLY A 193 8.32 6.01 5.43
N ASN A 194 8.48 4.68 5.56
CA ASN A 194 9.78 4.07 5.86
C ASN A 194 10.76 4.40 4.73
N PRO A 195 11.96 4.93 5.01
CA PRO A 195 12.90 5.31 3.96
C PRO A 195 13.23 4.20 2.96
N ALA A 196 13.34 2.94 3.39
CA ALA A 196 13.61 1.83 2.48
C ALA A 196 12.44 1.60 1.49
N ASN A 197 11.20 1.69 1.98
CA ASN A 197 10.02 1.56 1.13
C ASN A 197 9.90 2.76 0.18
N VAL A 198 10.15 3.97 0.69
CA VAL A 198 10.12 5.18 -0.14
C VAL A 198 11.18 5.12 -1.23
N CYS A 199 12.40 4.69 -0.90
CA CYS A 199 13.49 4.47 -1.86
C CYS A 199 13.07 3.50 -2.98
N GLN A 200 12.43 2.38 -2.64
CA GLN A 200 11.88 1.45 -3.64
C GLN A 200 10.79 2.08 -4.50
N MET A 201 9.89 2.87 -3.91
CA MET A 201 8.80 3.52 -4.64
C MET A 201 9.33 4.57 -5.61
N ILE A 202 10.22 5.46 -5.16
CA ILE A 202 10.79 6.50 -6.01
C ILE A 202 11.71 5.92 -7.09
N GLY A 203 12.41 4.82 -6.81
CA GLY A 203 13.21 4.07 -7.80
C GLY A 203 12.41 3.45 -8.95
N ARG A 204 11.10 3.65 -9.00
CA ARG A 204 10.27 3.28 -10.16
C ARG A 204 10.33 4.29 -11.30
N CYS A 205 10.64 5.56 -11.04
CA CYS A 205 10.82 6.52 -12.13
C CYS A 205 12.19 6.39 -12.80
N GLY A 206 12.31 6.87 -14.05
CA GLY A 206 13.57 6.97 -14.80
C GLY A 206 14.18 5.62 -15.20
N ARG A 207 13.36 4.57 -15.37
CA ARG A 207 13.83 3.22 -15.72
C ARG A 207 14.13 3.03 -17.21
N ASP A 208 13.72 3.97 -18.03
CA ASP A 208 14.14 4.13 -19.42
C ASP A 208 15.54 4.79 -19.55
N GLY A 209 16.17 5.15 -18.44
CA GLY A 209 17.47 5.85 -18.40
C GLY A 209 17.34 7.37 -18.49
N LYS A 210 16.12 7.91 -18.62
CA LYS A 210 15.87 9.35 -18.57
C LYS A 210 15.81 9.86 -17.13
N ALA A 211 15.89 11.18 -16.99
CA ALA A 211 15.73 11.83 -15.70
C ALA A 211 14.35 11.54 -15.09
N GLY A 212 14.34 11.15 -13.82
CA GLY A 212 13.12 10.86 -13.07
C GLY A 212 12.86 11.93 -12.02
N LEU A 213 11.58 12.20 -11.72
CA LEU A 213 11.20 13.08 -10.62
C LEU A 213 10.55 12.30 -9.47
N ALA A 214 11.12 12.44 -8.28
CA ALA A 214 10.55 11.91 -7.06
C ALA A 214 10.05 13.04 -6.17
N VAL A 215 8.75 13.16 -5.95
CA VAL A 215 8.14 14.15 -5.06
C VAL A 215 7.69 13.51 -3.76
N MET A 216 8.30 13.87 -2.64
CA MET A 216 7.96 13.40 -1.30
C MET A 216 7.17 14.48 -0.56
N PHE A 217 5.86 14.30 -0.41
CA PHE A 217 5.05 15.19 0.42
C PHE A 217 5.17 14.79 1.89
N VAL A 218 5.68 15.72 2.71
CA VAL A 218 5.88 15.48 4.15
C VAL A 218 5.04 16.44 4.98
N GLU A 219 4.37 15.90 6.01
CA GLU A 219 3.62 16.72 6.97
C GLU A 219 4.57 17.67 7.71
N LYS A 220 4.15 18.93 7.89
CA LYS A 220 4.93 19.93 8.65
C LYS A 220 5.20 19.47 10.09
N THR A 221 4.19 18.87 10.70
CA THR A 221 4.23 18.38 12.08
C THR A 221 3.58 17.01 12.12
N ARG A 222 4.32 16.00 12.57
CA ARG A 222 3.81 14.65 12.82
C ARG A 222 3.48 14.49 14.29
N ARG A 223 2.23 14.09 14.57
CA ARG A 223 1.76 13.81 15.93
C ARG A 223 2.58 12.69 16.56
N GLY A 224 3.19 12.96 17.72
CA GLY A 224 4.05 12.02 18.43
C GLY A 224 5.40 11.75 17.75
N GLY A 225 5.78 12.54 16.74
CA GLY A 225 7.07 12.42 16.05
C GLY A 225 8.11 13.46 16.48
N LYS A 226 9.38 13.21 16.10
CA LYS A 226 10.50 14.15 16.26
C LYS A 226 10.53 15.17 15.12
N ASN A 227 9.89 16.33 15.31
CA ASN A 227 9.67 17.31 14.24
C ASN A 227 10.82 18.29 14.00
N THR A 228 11.86 18.23 14.83
CA THR A 228 13.03 19.11 14.78
C THR A 228 14.30 18.29 15.00
N VAL A 229 15.43 18.77 14.47
CA VAL A 229 16.70 18.03 14.47
C VAL A 229 17.25 17.87 15.89
N ASP A 230 17.06 18.85 16.77
CA ASP A 230 17.46 18.86 18.18
C ASP A 230 16.85 17.71 19.01
N ARG A 231 15.72 17.14 18.55
CA ARG A 231 15.10 15.97 19.21
C ARG A 231 15.84 14.66 18.91
N PHE A 232 16.84 14.67 18.05
CA PHE A 232 17.69 13.53 17.76
C PHE A 232 19.01 13.68 18.49
N VAL A 233 19.35 12.66 19.29
CA VAL A 233 20.61 12.61 20.02
C VAL A 233 21.67 11.93 19.16
N ARG A 234 22.86 12.54 19.06
CA ARG A 234 23.99 11.99 18.30
C ARG A 234 24.40 10.62 18.84
N GLY A 235 24.72 9.69 17.95
CA GLY A 235 25.15 8.33 18.29
C GLY A 235 24.04 7.40 18.78
N GLN A 236 22.82 7.90 19.01
CA GLN A 236 21.70 7.03 19.40
C GLN A 236 21.14 6.28 18.18
N PRO A 237 20.89 4.96 18.30
CA PRO A 237 20.23 4.19 17.25
C PRO A 237 18.88 4.79 16.88
N GLN A 238 18.60 4.91 15.59
CA GLN A 238 17.30 5.35 15.11
C GLN A 238 16.35 4.15 14.96
N THR A 239 15.21 4.18 15.65
CA THR A 239 14.13 3.23 15.37
C THR A 239 13.53 3.44 13.97
N ASP A 240 12.72 2.50 13.48
CA ASP A 240 12.01 2.70 12.21
C ASP A 240 11.16 3.98 12.20
N LEU A 241 10.58 4.37 13.35
CA LEU A 241 9.84 5.63 13.50
C LEU A 241 10.77 6.85 13.46
N ASP A 242 11.92 6.78 14.12
CA ASP A 242 12.92 7.86 14.10
C ASP A 242 13.45 8.10 12.69
N ARG A 243 13.69 7.04 11.91
CA ARG A 243 14.15 7.14 10.52
C ARG A 243 13.14 7.82 9.61
N MET A 244 11.86 7.45 9.73
CA MET A 244 10.77 8.14 9.01
C MET A 244 10.74 9.63 9.34
N ASP A 245 10.96 9.94 10.62
CA ASP A 245 10.96 11.28 11.17
C ASP A 245 12.15 12.12 10.70
N ALA A 246 13.34 11.52 10.74
CA ALA A 246 14.59 12.08 10.30
C ALA A 246 14.58 12.35 8.79
N MET A 247 14.10 11.39 7.97
CA MET A 247 13.99 11.59 6.51
C MET A 247 13.07 12.75 6.14
N ALA A 248 12.02 12.99 6.93
CA ALA A 248 11.11 14.11 6.72
C ALA A 248 11.73 15.48 7.03
N ILE A 249 12.80 15.56 7.84
CA ILE A 249 13.37 16.84 8.30
C ILE A 249 14.86 17.03 8.04
N THR A 250 15.61 15.99 7.65
CA THR A 250 17.07 16.07 7.47
C THR A 250 17.43 17.27 6.59
N PRO A 251 18.38 18.12 6.99
CA PRO A 251 18.82 19.25 6.18
C PRO A 251 19.81 18.85 5.09
N LEU A 252 20.27 17.58 5.11
CA LEU A 252 21.35 17.09 4.27
C LEU A 252 20.88 16.63 2.89
N CYS A 253 21.80 16.35 1.97
CA CYS A 253 21.47 15.82 0.65
C CYS A 253 20.57 14.58 0.76
N LEU A 254 19.37 14.62 0.15
CA LEU A 254 18.41 13.51 0.24
C LEU A 254 18.92 12.24 -0.44
N ARG A 255 19.66 12.37 -1.54
CA ARG A 255 20.28 11.23 -2.24
C ARG A 255 21.22 10.46 -1.31
N VAL A 256 22.18 11.19 -0.74
CA VAL A 256 23.15 10.65 0.22
C VAL A 256 22.45 10.14 1.48
N ALA A 257 21.42 10.84 1.97
CA ALA A 257 20.68 10.42 3.16
C ALA A 257 19.97 9.05 2.96
N PHE A 258 19.45 8.77 1.76
CA PHE A 258 18.94 7.43 1.43
C PHE A 258 20.05 6.38 1.35
N SER A 259 21.21 6.72 0.78
CA SER A 259 22.36 5.81 0.70
C SER A 259 22.88 5.45 2.10
N VAL A 260 23.11 6.44 2.96
CA VAL A 260 23.55 6.23 4.36
C VAL A 260 22.52 5.43 5.14
N ASP A 261 21.22 5.70 4.97
CA ASP A 261 20.16 4.93 5.61
C ASP A 261 20.15 3.46 5.17
N ASN A 262 20.41 3.19 3.89
CA ASN A 262 20.47 1.82 3.39
C ASN A 262 21.74 1.08 3.87
N LEU A 263 22.89 1.76 3.86
CA LEU A 263 24.18 1.17 4.23
C LEU A 263 24.33 0.98 5.75
N PHE A 264 23.88 1.95 6.55
CA PHE A 264 24.15 2.00 7.99
C PHE A 264 22.90 1.93 8.85
N GLY A 265 21.70 2.03 8.26
CA GLY A 265 20.44 1.85 8.97
C GLY A 265 19.93 3.09 9.72
N TYR A 266 20.48 4.29 9.47
CA TYR A 266 20.03 5.55 10.07
C TYR A 266 20.07 6.70 9.06
N VAL A 267 19.24 7.73 9.27
CA VAL A 267 19.24 8.92 8.40
C VAL A 267 20.16 9.99 9.00
N PRO A 268 21.18 10.49 8.27
CA PRO A 268 22.09 11.49 8.80
C PRO A 268 21.39 12.85 8.93
N LEU A 269 21.71 13.59 10.00
CA LEU A 269 21.07 14.85 10.35
C LEU A 269 22.05 16.02 10.52
N MET A 270 23.34 15.73 10.69
CA MET A 270 24.39 16.71 10.93
C MET A 270 25.41 16.68 9.79
N ALA A 271 25.93 17.85 9.41
CA ALA A 271 26.82 17.97 8.25
C ALA A 271 28.23 17.37 8.49
N ASP A 272 28.61 17.21 9.75
CA ASP A 272 29.86 16.61 10.22
C ASP A 272 29.75 15.09 10.44
N ASP A 273 28.63 14.46 10.06
CA ASP A 273 28.49 13.00 10.10
C ASP A 273 29.48 12.34 9.14
N GLU A 274 30.38 11.50 9.67
CA GLU A 274 31.45 10.86 8.89
C GLU A 274 30.92 9.99 7.76
N SER A 275 29.87 9.20 8.00
CA SER A 275 29.25 8.35 6.96
C SER A 275 28.70 9.19 5.82
N TYR A 276 28.07 10.32 6.15
CA TYR A 276 27.57 11.29 5.16
C TYR A 276 28.69 11.94 4.35
N ILE A 277 29.79 12.35 5.01
CA ILE A 277 30.96 12.95 4.35
C ILE A 277 31.60 11.95 3.40
N ASN A 278 31.84 10.73 3.88
CA ASN A 278 32.46 9.65 3.12
C ASN A 278 31.62 9.27 1.90
N GLU A 279 30.30 9.14 2.06
CA GLU A 279 29.41 8.83 0.93
C GLU A 279 29.38 9.97 -0.10
N ARG A 280 29.40 11.24 0.34
CA ARG A 280 29.54 12.37 -0.58
C ARG A 280 30.85 12.37 -1.35
N ALA A 281 31.96 12.09 -0.67
CA ALA A 281 33.28 12.01 -1.30
C ALA A 281 33.33 10.86 -2.32
N ARG A 282 32.71 9.71 -1.99
CA ARG A 282 32.59 8.57 -2.90
C ARG A 282 31.73 8.89 -4.13
N GLU A 283 30.57 9.52 -3.97
CA GLU A 283 29.75 9.94 -5.12
C GLU A 283 30.56 10.84 -6.08
N GLN A 284 31.37 11.75 -5.52
CA GLN A 284 32.24 12.64 -6.31
C GLN A 284 33.37 11.89 -7.01
N SER A 285 34.08 11.00 -6.31
CA SER A 285 35.17 10.21 -6.91
C SER A 285 34.68 9.22 -7.95
N SER A 286 33.42 8.78 -7.86
CA SER A 286 32.75 7.92 -8.83
C SER A 286 32.20 8.70 -10.04
N GLY A 287 32.43 10.01 -10.12
CA GLY A 287 31.98 10.85 -11.24
C GLY A 287 30.46 11.10 -11.27
N MET A 288 29.73 10.89 -10.17
CA MET A 288 28.29 11.13 -10.15
C MET A 288 27.97 12.63 -10.28
N PRO A 289 26.92 13.00 -11.03
CA PRO A 289 26.54 14.40 -11.17
C PRO A 289 26.12 14.98 -9.81
N LYS A 290 26.36 16.28 -9.65
CA LYS A 290 25.98 17.02 -8.44
C LYS A 290 24.47 16.87 -8.19
N CYS A 291 24.10 16.49 -6.97
CA CYS A 291 22.70 16.28 -6.62
C CYS A 291 21.88 17.57 -6.73
N LYS A 292 20.73 17.50 -7.42
CA LYS A 292 19.74 18.58 -7.53
C LYS A 292 18.53 18.42 -6.60
N CYS A 293 18.66 17.65 -5.51
CA CYS A 293 17.56 17.43 -4.58
C CYS A 293 17.14 18.73 -3.86
N SER A 294 15.97 18.70 -3.20
CA SER A 294 15.42 19.90 -2.58
C SER A 294 16.26 20.52 -1.47
N ASN A 295 17.20 19.79 -0.88
CA ASN A 295 18.13 20.31 0.12
C ASN A 295 19.43 20.82 -0.52
N CYS A 296 19.81 20.34 -1.72
CA CYS A 296 21.02 20.77 -2.42
C CYS A 296 20.80 21.97 -3.35
N ALA A 297 19.57 22.14 -3.88
CA ALA A 297 19.20 23.22 -4.80
C ALA A 297 17.83 23.84 -4.44
N PRO A 298 17.65 24.40 -3.23
CA PRO A 298 16.33 24.81 -2.73
C PRO A 298 15.65 25.90 -3.57
N HIS A 299 16.42 26.84 -4.14
CA HIS A 299 15.87 27.91 -4.98
C HIS A 299 15.24 27.38 -6.27
N VAL A 300 15.78 26.28 -6.80
CA VAL A 300 15.39 25.72 -8.09
C VAL A 300 14.17 24.81 -7.96
N VAL A 301 13.95 24.23 -6.78
CA VAL A 301 12.76 23.41 -6.47
C VAL A 301 11.46 24.13 -6.79
N ARG A 302 11.38 25.43 -6.45
CA ARG A 302 10.18 26.23 -6.72
C ARG A 302 9.89 26.27 -8.22
N LEU A 303 10.92 26.49 -9.04
CA LEU A 303 10.80 26.54 -10.50
C LEU A 303 10.35 25.21 -11.08
N VAL A 304 10.90 24.08 -10.60
CA VAL A 304 10.45 22.74 -11.01
C VAL A 304 8.97 22.55 -10.70
N LEU A 305 8.55 22.83 -9.46
CA LEU A 305 7.16 22.68 -9.04
C LEU A 305 6.20 23.61 -9.79
N GLU A 306 6.64 24.83 -10.13
CA GLU A 306 5.87 25.76 -10.97
C GLU A 306 5.80 25.27 -12.44
N GLY A 307 6.89 24.68 -12.95
CA GLY A 307 6.95 24.07 -14.27
C GLY A 307 5.99 22.88 -14.44
N LEU A 308 5.72 22.13 -13.35
CA LEU A 308 4.76 21.03 -13.38
C LEU A 308 3.33 21.43 -13.78
N PHE A 309 2.97 22.72 -13.68
CA PHE A 309 1.67 23.21 -14.15
C PHE A 309 1.52 23.22 -15.67
N ALA A 310 2.62 23.07 -16.40
CA ALA A 310 2.68 22.97 -17.85
C ALA A 310 3.41 21.71 -18.34
N ALA A 311 3.76 20.80 -17.42
CA ALA A 311 4.54 19.61 -17.74
C ALA A 311 3.79 18.67 -18.68
N ASN A 312 4.49 18.22 -19.71
CA ASN A 312 4.04 17.24 -20.68
C ASN A 312 5.24 16.43 -21.18
N ASN A 313 4.99 15.46 -22.06
CA ASN A 313 6.01 14.54 -22.55
C ASN A 313 7.18 15.22 -23.30
N SER A 314 7.00 16.43 -23.84
CA SER A 314 8.05 17.11 -24.62
C SER A 314 8.89 18.10 -23.82
N ASN A 315 8.41 18.62 -22.69
CA ASN A 315 9.12 19.63 -21.89
C ASN A 315 9.55 19.14 -20.50
N PHE A 316 9.26 17.88 -20.15
CA PHE A 316 9.56 17.38 -18.82
C PHE A 316 11.07 17.33 -18.53
N ASP A 317 11.88 16.94 -19.51
CA ASP A 317 13.35 16.92 -19.39
C ASP A 317 13.87 18.35 -19.14
N ASP A 318 13.39 19.36 -19.88
CA ASP A 318 13.75 20.78 -19.68
C ASP A 318 13.37 21.29 -18.28
N ILE A 319 12.23 20.84 -17.73
CA ILE A 319 11.81 21.16 -16.36
C ILE A 319 12.79 20.57 -15.34
N LEU A 320 13.25 19.33 -15.55
CA LEU A 320 14.21 18.68 -14.65
C LEU A 320 15.64 19.22 -14.79
N ASP A 321 15.97 19.75 -15.96
CA ASP A 321 17.26 20.37 -16.25
C ASP A 321 17.33 21.86 -15.93
N ASP A 322 16.25 22.42 -15.38
CA ASP A 322 16.15 23.83 -14.95
C ASP A 322 16.18 24.82 -16.13
N LEU A 323 15.84 24.34 -17.33
CA LEU A 323 15.79 25.09 -18.58
C LEU A 323 14.38 25.62 -18.91
N PHE A 324 13.37 25.12 -18.19
CA PHE A 324 11.98 25.56 -18.39
C PHE A 324 11.62 26.74 -17.48
N ALA A 325 11.29 27.88 -18.10
CA ALA A 325 10.72 29.03 -17.42
C ALA A 325 9.23 29.16 -17.77
N PRO A 326 8.29 28.98 -16.82
CA PRO A 326 6.88 29.19 -17.09
C PRO A 326 6.62 30.66 -17.45
N SER A 327 5.83 30.89 -18.52
CA SER A 327 5.56 32.24 -19.04
C SER A 327 4.80 33.14 -18.07
N MET A 328 3.99 32.57 -17.18
CA MET A 328 3.26 33.28 -16.12
C MET A 328 3.06 32.37 -14.89
N PRO A 329 3.01 32.94 -13.66
CA PRO A 329 2.66 32.19 -12.47
C PRO A 329 1.21 31.69 -12.56
N TYR A 330 1.03 30.37 -12.58
CA TYR A 330 -0.29 29.76 -12.73
C TYR A 330 -1.12 29.89 -11.44
N ASN A 331 -2.28 30.53 -11.51
CA ASN A 331 -3.13 30.74 -10.35
C ASN A 331 -3.95 29.49 -10.01
N LEU A 332 -3.49 28.71 -9.04
CA LEU A 332 -4.17 27.49 -8.58
C LEU A 332 -5.40 27.72 -7.69
N LYS A 333 -5.71 28.96 -7.28
CA LYS A 333 -6.74 29.22 -6.24
C LYS A 333 -8.10 28.61 -6.59
N HIS A 334 -8.49 28.66 -7.87
CA HIS A 334 -9.76 28.12 -8.35
C HIS A 334 -9.84 26.58 -8.30
N LYS A 335 -8.71 25.87 -8.30
CA LYS A 335 -8.64 24.40 -8.23
C LYS A 335 -8.86 23.85 -6.82
N TYR A 336 -8.62 24.68 -5.81
CA TYR A 336 -8.86 24.30 -4.42
C TYR A 336 -10.35 24.46 -4.09
N PRO A 337 -10.91 23.56 -3.27
CA PRO A 337 -12.29 23.72 -2.80
C PRO A 337 -12.41 25.03 -2.02
N THR A 338 -13.50 25.76 -2.28
CA THR A 338 -13.88 26.92 -1.48
C THR A 338 -14.01 26.48 -0.03
N LYS A 339 -13.43 27.24 0.92
CA LYS A 339 -13.63 26.95 2.34
C LYS A 339 -15.13 26.98 2.61
N SER A 340 -15.70 25.83 2.98
CA SER A 340 -17.06 25.81 3.52
C SER A 340 -17.09 26.74 4.74
N SER A 341 -18.10 27.60 4.82
CA SER A 341 -18.37 28.34 6.06
C SER A 341 -18.35 27.36 7.23
N LEU A 342 -17.68 27.72 8.33
CA LEU A 342 -17.71 26.91 9.54
C LEU A 342 -19.19 26.72 9.91
N VAL A 343 -19.69 25.48 9.78
CA VAL A 343 -20.98 25.12 10.36
C VAL A 343 -20.79 25.32 11.86
N LYS A 344 -21.33 26.42 12.39
CA LYS A 344 -21.36 26.65 13.83
C LYS A 344 -22.15 25.48 14.40
N LYS A 345 -21.46 24.53 15.03
CA LYS A 345 -22.13 23.50 15.81
C LYS A 345 -22.99 24.22 16.83
N ARG A 346 -24.32 24.11 16.70
CA ARG A 346 -25.26 24.56 17.72
C ARG A 346 -24.87 23.84 19.01
N LYS A 347 -24.83 24.58 20.13
CA LYS A 347 -24.69 23.96 21.45
C LYS A 347 -25.98 23.19 21.72
N PHE A 348 -25.85 21.93 22.15
CA PHE A 348 -26.99 21.16 22.65
C PHE A 348 -27.71 21.98 23.74
N THR A 349 -29.00 22.18 23.55
CA THR A 349 -29.91 22.78 24.52
C THR A 349 -30.53 21.69 25.39
N LYS A 350 -31.13 22.06 26.53
CA LYS A 350 -31.83 21.09 27.39
C LYS A 350 -32.94 20.36 26.66
N ASP A 351 -33.65 21.03 25.76
CA ASP A 351 -34.69 20.41 24.93
C ASP A 351 -34.10 19.35 23.96
N ASP A 352 -32.82 19.50 23.57
CA ASP A 352 -32.12 18.52 22.74
C ASP A 352 -31.74 17.29 23.60
N ASP A 353 -31.55 17.43 24.92
CA ASP A 353 -31.30 16.30 25.82
C ASP A 353 -32.54 15.40 25.90
N ASP A 354 -33.74 16.00 26.01
CA ASP A 354 -35.00 15.25 26.02
C ASP A 354 -35.26 14.53 24.69
N GLU A 355 -34.97 15.19 23.56
CA GLU A 355 -35.08 14.58 22.22
C GLU A 355 -34.08 13.43 22.05
N VAL A 356 -32.84 13.62 22.49
CA VAL A 356 -31.81 12.57 22.44
C VAL A 356 -32.14 11.40 23.35
N ASP A 357 -32.62 11.65 24.56
CA ASP A 357 -33.01 10.59 25.51
C ASP A 357 -34.23 9.82 24.98
N HIS A 358 -35.20 10.52 24.39
CA HIS A 358 -36.34 9.89 23.73
C HIS A 358 -35.89 9.03 22.54
N PHE A 359 -35.02 9.57 21.68
CA PHE A 359 -34.50 8.85 20.52
C PHE A 359 -33.64 7.64 20.92
N ALA A 360 -32.78 7.79 21.93
CA ALA A 360 -31.98 6.70 22.48
C ALA A 360 -32.87 5.59 23.05
N SER A 361 -33.91 5.96 23.80
CA SER A 361 -34.90 5.02 24.33
C SER A 361 -35.66 4.31 23.21
N HIS A 362 -36.02 5.03 22.16
CA HIS A 362 -36.70 4.46 21.00
C HIS A 362 -35.81 3.46 20.24
N LEU A 363 -34.53 3.78 20.03
CA LEU A 363 -33.57 2.85 19.42
C LEU A 363 -33.38 1.59 20.27
N LEU A 364 -33.28 1.76 21.59
CA LEU A 364 -33.10 0.64 22.51
C LEU A 364 -34.33 -0.28 22.51
N ASN A 365 -35.54 0.29 22.54
CA ASN A 365 -36.79 -0.47 22.46
C ASN A 365 -36.92 -1.23 21.13
N ASN A 366 -36.57 -0.61 20.00
CA ASN A 366 -36.59 -1.30 18.71
C ASN A 366 -35.56 -2.44 18.65
N LEU A 367 -34.38 -2.22 19.23
CA LEU A 367 -33.37 -3.27 19.35
C LEU A 367 -33.88 -4.44 20.18
N TYR A 368 -34.55 -4.15 21.31
CA TYR A 368 -35.11 -5.17 22.20
C TYR A 368 -36.15 -6.01 21.45
N LEU A 369 -37.11 -5.33 20.81
CA LEU A 369 -38.14 -5.99 20.01
C LEU A 369 -37.52 -6.85 18.90
N PHE A 370 -36.57 -6.33 18.14
CA PHE A 370 -35.94 -7.04 17.04
C PHE A 370 -35.20 -8.30 17.52
N TYR A 371 -34.44 -8.21 18.60
CA TYR A 371 -33.68 -9.37 19.08
C TYR A 371 -34.61 -10.45 19.66
N ASP A 372 -35.62 -10.07 20.43
CA ASP A 372 -36.56 -11.04 21.02
C ASP A 372 -37.47 -11.69 19.96
N THR A 373 -37.71 -11.03 18.83
CA THR A 373 -38.57 -11.55 17.76
C THR A 373 -37.82 -12.26 16.63
N GLU A 374 -36.60 -11.82 16.30
CA GLU A 374 -35.86 -12.31 15.12
C GLU A 374 -34.58 -13.06 15.47
N VAL A 375 -33.93 -12.74 16.60
CA VAL A 375 -32.62 -13.31 16.96
C VAL A 375 -32.76 -14.48 17.92
N SER A 376 -33.59 -14.36 18.96
CA SER A 376 -33.76 -15.39 19.97
C SER A 376 -35.22 -15.53 20.46
N PRO A 377 -36.16 -15.95 19.59
CA PRO A 377 -37.58 -16.10 19.95
C PRO A 377 -37.77 -17.14 21.06
N GLY A 378 -38.21 -16.69 22.24
CA GLY A 378 -38.40 -17.57 23.41
C GLY A 378 -37.11 -18.06 24.07
N GLY A 379 -35.97 -17.41 23.81
CA GLY A 379 -34.70 -17.73 24.45
C GLY A 379 -34.64 -17.33 25.92
N THR A 380 -33.78 -18.00 26.68
CA THR A 380 -33.58 -17.78 28.12
C THR A 380 -32.78 -16.52 28.47
N ILE A 381 -32.15 -15.88 27.49
CA ILE A 381 -31.36 -14.64 27.68
C ILE A 381 -32.12 -13.52 27.00
N GLN A 382 -32.56 -12.54 27.77
CA GLN A 382 -33.25 -11.35 27.28
C GLN A 382 -32.22 -10.29 26.87
N VAL A 383 -32.62 -9.37 26.01
CA VAL A 383 -31.73 -8.29 25.53
C VAL A 383 -31.29 -7.37 26.67
N SER A 384 -32.16 -7.17 27.65
CA SER A 384 -31.86 -6.44 28.87
C SER A 384 -30.73 -7.08 29.69
N ASP A 385 -30.52 -8.40 29.60
CA ASP A 385 -29.42 -9.08 30.30
C ASP A 385 -28.06 -8.80 29.65
N LEU A 386 -28.07 -8.38 28.38
CA LEU A 386 -26.87 -8.08 27.59
C LEU A 386 -26.60 -6.57 27.49
N PHE A 387 -27.65 -5.75 27.48
CA PHE A 387 -27.60 -4.32 27.17
C PHE A 387 -28.41 -3.43 28.12
N GLY A 388 -28.93 -3.98 29.22
CA GLY A 388 -29.57 -3.21 30.29
C GLY A 388 -28.61 -2.21 30.92
N LYS A 389 -29.16 -1.13 31.49
CA LYS A 389 -28.37 -0.18 32.26
C LYS A 389 -27.97 -0.86 33.59
N ASP A 390 -26.71 -1.24 33.74
CA ASP A 390 -26.16 -1.59 35.05
C ASP A 390 -26.15 -0.34 35.93
N ASP A 391 -26.99 -0.29 36.96
CA ASP A 391 -27.12 0.86 37.87
C ASP A 391 -25.90 1.03 38.83
N ASP A 392 -24.87 0.18 38.75
CA ASP A 392 -23.82 0.09 39.79
C ASP A 392 -22.43 0.66 39.44
N PHE A 393 -22.25 1.34 38.30
CA PHE A 393 -20.95 1.95 37.95
C PHE A 393 -20.89 3.47 38.23
N LYS A 394 -21.21 3.88 39.46
CA LYS A 394 -20.84 5.20 40.01
C LYS A 394 -20.05 5.04 41.32
N SER A 395 -18.80 4.61 41.23
CA SER A 395 -17.81 4.93 42.26
C SER A 395 -16.39 5.07 41.67
N LYS A 396 -15.62 5.96 42.31
CA LYS A 396 -14.42 6.68 41.84
C LYS A 396 -13.24 5.80 41.40
N PRO A 397 -12.30 6.31 40.58
CA PRO A 397 -11.09 5.59 40.21
C PRO A 397 -10.12 5.50 41.41
N GLN A 398 -9.73 4.28 41.77
CA GLN A 398 -8.54 4.01 42.60
C GLN A 398 -7.46 3.30 41.77
N PRO A 399 -6.17 3.51 42.10
CA PRO A 399 -5.04 3.15 41.25
C PRO A 399 -4.75 1.65 41.28
N MET A 400 -4.26 1.13 40.15
CA MET A 400 -3.84 -0.27 40.01
C MET A 400 -2.69 -0.60 40.97
N ASN A 401 -2.88 -1.65 41.77
CA ASN A 401 -1.78 -2.42 42.33
C ASN A 401 -1.92 -3.90 41.93
N THR A 402 -0.75 -4.44 41.61
CA THR A 402 -0.39 -5.80 41.20
C THR A 402 -0.85 -6.91 42.15
N SER A 403 -1.41 -8.01 41.64
CA SER A 403 -0.88 -9.38 41.83
C SER A 403 -1.79 -10.48 41.29
N THR A 404 -1.19 -11.34 40.48
CA THR A 404 -1.24 -12.82 40.48
C THR A 404 -2.57 -13.53 40.80
N ARG A 405 -3.13 -14.27 39.82
CA ARG A 405 -4.10 -15.36 40.10
C ARG A 405 -3.69 -16.67 39.46
N THR A 406 -3.61 -17.66 40.33
CA THR A 406 -3.21 -19.06 40.19
C THR A 406 -4.26 -19.88 39.44
N LEU A 407 -3.79 -20.90 38.71
CA LEU A 407 -4.60 -21.94 38.06
C LEU A 407 -5.26 -22.89 39.08
N THR A 408 -6.52 -23.25 38.85
CA THR A 408 -7.12 -24.51 39.35
C THR A 408 -7.97 -25.18 38.27
N GLN A 409 -7.92 -26.51 38.29
CA GLN A 409 -8.29 -27.48 37.24
C GLN A 409 -9.80 -27.81 37.16
N PRO A 410 -10.28 -28.44 36.05
CA PRO A 410 -11.66 -28.90 35.92
C PRO A 410 -11.86 -30.38 36.31
N THR A 411 -13.00 -30.68 36.93
CA THR A 411 -13.50 -32.05 37.19
C THR A 411 -14.67 -32.44 36.28
N LYS A 412 -14.88 -33.75 36.16
CA LYS A 412 -15.50 -34.52 35.08
C LYS A 412 -17.04 -34.70 35.20
N LYS A 413 -17.74 -34.68 34.04
CA LYS A 413 -18.80 -35.59 33.47
C LYS A 413 -19.94 -36.14 34.39
N PRO A 414 -21.17 -36.42 33.86
CA PRO A 414 -21.37 -37.46 32.83
C PRO A 414 -22.57 -37.37 31.83
N ARG A 415 -22.51 -38.35 30.91
CA ARG A 415 -23.37 -38.73 29.76
C ARG A 415 -24.76 -39.26 30.11
N LYS A 416 -25.70 -39.16 29.14
CA LYS A 416 -26.55 -40.23 28.50
C LYS A 416 -27.75 -39.54 27.78
N SER A 417 -28.50 -40.07 26.81
CA SER A 417 -28.41 -41.15 25.80
C SER A 417 -29.77 -41.20 25.06
N GLY A 418 -29.78 -41.45 23.73
CA GLY A 418 -30.93 -41.94 22.92
C GLY A 418 -32.16 -40.99 22.83
N SER A 419 -33.08 -41.08 21.87
CA SER A 419 -33.40 -42.02 20.80
C SER A 419 -34.40 -41.34 19.83
N ALA A 420 -34.57 -41.92 18.64
CA ALA A 420 -35.44 -41.44 17.55
C ALA A 420 -36.84 -42.08 17.58
N SER A 421 -37.84 -41.41 16.97
CA SER A 421 -39.06 -41.95 16.32
C SER A 421 -39.97 -40.77 15.93
N ALA A 422 -41.02 -40.83 15.10
CA ALA A 422 -41.35 -41.39 13.79
C ALA A 422 -42.83 -40.99 13.55
N GLN A 423 -43.26 -40.86 12.26
CA GLN A 423 -44.65 -40.75 11.76
C GLN A 423 -45.34 -39.37 11.89
N ALA A 424 -46.26 -38.92 11.03
CA ALA A 424 -47.22 -39.62 10.16
C ALA A 424 -47.64 -38.82 8.90
N ILE A 425 -48.28 -39.54 7.95
CA ILE A 425 -48.94 -39.08 6.71
C ILE A 425 -50.42 -38.77 7.00
N PRO A 426 -51.12 -37.97 6.17
CA PRO A 426 -52.41 -38.42 5.67
C PRO A 426 -52.65 -38.22 4.16
N THR A 427 -53.51 -39.10 3.64
CA THR A 427 -53.99 -39.31 2.26
C THR A 427 -55.27 -38.54 1.91
N THR A 428 -55.49 -38.28 0.60
CA THR A 428 -56.75 -38.26 -0.23
C THR A 428 -56.58 -37.22 -1.36
N ALA A 429 -57.11 -37.30 -2.60
CA ALA A 429 -57.95 -38.23 -3.37
C ALA A 429 -57.66 -38.03 -4.89
N MET A 430 -58.19 -38.92 -5.75
CA MET A 430 -57.96 -39.00 -7.21
C MET A 430 -58.83 -38.03 -8.03
N ASP A 431 -58.30 -37.54 -9.16
CA ASP A 431 -59.06 -37.12 -10.35
C ASP A 431 -58.25 -37.42 -11.63
N VAL A 432 -58.96 -37.77 -12.72
CA VAL A 432 -58.44 -38.33 -13.97
C VAL A 432 -58.61 -37.33 -15.11
N GLY A 433 -57.53 -37.02 -15.84
CA GLY A 433 -57.60 -36.63 -17.26
C GLY A 433 -56.76 -35.42 -17.69
N GLN A 434 -55.60 -35.70 -18.32
CA GLN A 434 -55.01 -35.05 -19.52
C GLN A 434 -53.49 -35.29 -19.54
N ALA A 435 -52.97 -35.76 -20.68
CA ALA A 435 -51.53 -35.89 -20.89
C ALA A 435 -50.87 -34.49 -20.90
N PRO A 436 -49.89 -34.18 -20.03
CA PRO A 436 -49.21 -32.91 -20.10
C PRO A 436 -48.03 -32.98 -21.08
N SER A 437 -47.96 -31.95 -21.93
CA SER A 437 -46.78 -31.52 -22.69
C SER A 437 -45.47 -31.58 -21.87
N PRO A 438 -44.28 -31.74 -22.51
CA PRO A 438 -43.04 -32.00 -21.80
C PRO A 438 -42.76 -30.91 -20.75
N ARG A 439 -42.68 -31.31 -19.48
CA ARG A 439 -42.47 -30.37 -18.37
C ARG A 439 -41.13 -29.64 -18.57
N PRO A 440 -41.10 -28.31 -18.44
CA PRO A 440 -39.85 -27.57 -18.41
C PRO A 440 -38.97 -28.09 -17.26
N PRO A 441 -37.64 -28.11 -17.43
CA PRO A 441 -36.71 -28.70 -16.46
C PRO A 441 -36.91 -28.04 -15.10
N THR A 442 -37.01 -28.86 -14.06
CA THR A 442 -37.19 -28.39 -12.69
C THR A 442 -36.04 -27.47 -12.29
N LYS A 443 -36.28 -26.46 -11.45
CA LYS A 443 -35.24 -25.53 -10.95
C LYS A 443 -34.00 -26.27 -10.40
N LYS A 444 -34.20 -27.48 -9.86
CA LYS A 444 -33.13 -28.36 -9.38
C LYS A 444 -32.28 -28.95 -10.51
N ALA A 445 -32.90 -29.35 -11.62
CA ALA A 445 -32.20 -29.85 -12.81
C ALA A 445 -31.40 -28.73 -13.51
N LEU A 446 -31.96 -27.52 -13.59
CA LEU A 446 -31.26 -26.35 -14.14
C LEU A 446 -30.05 -25.96 -13.28
N ALA A 447 -30.19 -25.95 -11.96
CA ALA A 447 -29.08 -25.68 -11.04
C ALA A 447 -27.99 -26.77 -11.11
N GLN A 448 -28.37 -28.03 -11.32
CA GLN A 448 -27.42 -29.14 -11.45
C GLN A 448 -26.62 -29.06 -12.75
N GLU A 449 -27.27 -28.68 -13.86
CA GLU A 449 -26.57 -28.49 -15.15
C GLU A 449 -25.67 -27.25 -15.13
N GLU A 450 -26.09 -26.16 -14.48
CA GLU A 450 -25.25 -24.97 -14.30
C GLU A 450 -24.02 -25.26 -13.42
N SER A 451 -24.19 -26.05 -12.36
CA SER A 451 -23.08 -26.52 -11.52
C SER A 451 -22.12 -27.41 -12.29
N ARG A 452 -22.63 -28.31 -13.15
CA ARG A 452 -21.83 -29.16 -14.03
C ARG A 452 -21.03 -28.32 -15.03
N ARG A 453 -21.64 -27.32 -15.64
CA ARG A 453 -20.96 -26.38 -16.55
C ARG A 453 -19.84 -25.61 -15.85
N LYS A 454 -20.11 -25.04 -14.67
CA LYS A 454 -19.09 -24.34 -13.84
C LYS A 454 -17.94 -25.27 -13.42
N SER A 455 -18.22 -26.54 -13.16
CA SER A 455 -17.18 -27.53 -12.84
C SER A 455 -16.28 -27.82 -14.05
N LEU A 456 -16.86 -27.99 -15.23
CA LEU A 456 -16.13 -28.22 -16.49
C LEU A 456 -15.27 -27.00 -16.87
N GLU A 457 -15.81 -25.79 -16.73
CA GLU A 457 -15.04 -24.55 -16.95
C GLU A 457 -13.83 -24.45 -16.02
N ARG A 458 -13.99 -24.79 -14.73
CA ARG A 458 -12.89 -24.82 -13.77
C ARG A 458 -11.83 -25.88 -14.11
N GLN A 459 -12.23 -27.05 -14.60
CA GLN A 459 -11.29 -28.08 -15.04
C GLN A 459 -10.52 -27.64 -16.30
N ALA A 460 -11.19 -27.02 -17.27
CA ALA A 460 -10.55 -26.46 -18.46
C ALA A 460 -9.55 -25.35 -18.10
N ALA A 461 -9.94 -24.42 -17.23
CA ALA A 461 -9.05 -23.35 -16.75
C ALA A 461 -7.81 -23.90 -16.04
N LYS A 462 -7.98 -24.93 -15.20
CA LYS A 462 -6.87 -25.59 -14.51
C LYS A 462 -5.90 -26.27 -15.50
N LYS A 463 -6.44 -26.94 -16.53
CA LYS A 463 -5.61 -27.59 -17.56
C LYS A 463 -4.78 -26.57 -18.35
N MET A 464 -5.39 -25.44 -18.73
CA MET A 464 -4.69 -24.34 -19.39
C MET A 464 -3.59 -23.73 -18.50
N GLU A 465 -3.83 -23.60 -17.20
CA GLU A 465 -2.82 -23.10 -16.26
C GLU A 465 -1.64 -24.08 -16.11
N ASP A 466 -1.93 -25.38 -16.04
CA ASP A 466 -0.91 -26.42 -15.93
C ASP A 466 -0.06 -26.52 -17.22
N GLU A 467 -0.67 -26.42 -18.40
CA GLU A 467 0.03 -26.33 -19.69
C GLU A 467 0.94 -25.08 -19.76
N LYS A 468 0.46 -23.93 -19.29
CA LYS A 468 1.26 -22.69 -19.23
C LYS A 468 2.44 -22.81 -18.25
N LYS A 469 2.26 -23.52 -17.12
CA LYS A 469 3.35 -23.82 -16.17
C LYS A 469 4.39 -24.74 -16.80
N GLU A 470 3.96 -25.72 -17.59
CA GLU A 470 4.88 -26.65 -18.25
C GLU A 470 5.68 -25.96 -19.36
N LEU A 471 5.04 -25.14 -20.20
CA LEU A 471 5.72 -24.30 -21.18
C LEU A 471 6.76 -23.38 -20.53
N ARG A 472 6.41 -22.76 -19.40
CA ARG A 472 7.35 -21.92 -18.64
C ARG A 472 8.53 -22.70 -18.08
N ARG A 473 8.33 -23.94 -17.62
CA ARG A 473 9.43 -24.82 -17.17
C ARG A 473 10.36 -25.16 -18.32
N LYS A 474 9.82 -25.51 -19.50
CA LYS A 474 10.61 -25.79 -20.71
C LYS A 474 11.40 -24.57 -21.17
N GLN A 475 10.79 -23.38 -21.14
CA GLN A 475 11.46 -22.12 -21.47
C GLN A 475 12.62 -21.81 -20.52
N ILE A 476 12.43 -21.99 -19.21
CA ILE A 476 13.50 -21.77 -18.22
C ILE A 476 14.65 -22.77 -18.44
N ALA A 477 14.34 -24.05 -18.70
CA ALA A 477 15.36 -25.05 -18.98
C ALA A 477 16.18 -24.70 -20.24
N LEU A 478 15.53 -24.21 -21.30
CA LEU A 478 16.20 -23.77 -22.53
C LEU A 478 17.15 -22.60 -22.25
N ILE A 479 16.69 -21.57 -21.54
CA ILE A 479 17.51 -20.41 -21.17
C ILE A 479 18.73 -20.88 -20.35
N MET A 480 18.53 -21.74 -19.35
CA MET A 480 19.63 -22.26 -18.54
C MET A 480 20.64 -23.06 -19.38
N SER A 481 20.18 -23.84 -20.36
CA SER A 481 21.08 -24.58 -21.27
C SER A 481 21.86 -23.66 -22.20
N GLN A 482 21.24 -22.59 -22.71
CA GLN A 482 21.91 -21.59 -23.56
C GLN A 482 22.96 -20.82 -22.77
N THR A 483 22.63 -20.37 -21.54
CA THR A 483 23.60 -19.67 -20.68
C THR A 483 24.79 -20.55 -20.31
N LEU A 484 24.59 -21.85 -20.12
CA LEU A 484 25.68 -22.80 -19.88
C LEU A 484 26.57 -23.02 -21.11
N ALA A 485 25.97 -23.08 -22.31
CA ALA A 485 26.70 -23.17 -23.57
C ALA A 485 27.53 -21.89 -23.82
N ASP A 486 26.93 -20.71 -23.66
CA ASP A 486 27.60 -19.42 -23.84
C ASP A 486 28.81 -19.27 -22.88
N HIS A 487 28.70 -19.82 -21.67
CA HIS A 487 29.80 -19.81 -20.71
C HIS A 487 30.94 -20.78 -21.04
N SER A 488 30.66 -21.88 -21.75
CA SER A 488 31.68 -22.86 -22.16
C SER A 488 32.43 -22.38 -23.41
N THR A 489 31.75 -21.74 -24.37
CA THR A 489 32.43 -21.11 -25.53
C THR A 489 33.34 -19.94 -25.14
N ASN A 490 33.05 -19.22 -24.06
CA ASN A 490 33.89 -18.11 -23.59
C ASN A 490 35.11 -18.56 -22.76
N GLN A 491 35.22 -19.84 -22.39
CA GLN A 491 36.40 -20.40 -21.71
C GLN A 491 37.41 -21.05 -22.68
N GLU A 492 37.07 -21.22 -23.96
CA GLU A 492 37.98 -21.75 -24.98
C GLU A 492 38.69 -20.65 -25.79
N VAL A 493 38.47 -19.37 -25.47
CA VAL A 493 39.04 -18.19 -26.18
C VAL A 493 39.90 -17.29 -25.28
N GLU A 494 40.10 -17.66 -24.00
CA GLU A 494 41.19 -17.15 -23.15
C GLU A 494 42.22 -18.26 -22.92
#